data_AF-A0A6L9EI80-F1
#
_entry.id   AF-A0A6L9EI80-F1
#
_cell.length_a   1.000
_cell.length_b   1.000
_cell.length_c   1.000
_cell.angle_alpha   90.00
_cell.angle_beta   90.00
_cell.angle_gamma   90.00
#
_symmetry.space_group_name_H-M   'P 1'
#
loop_
_entity.id
_entity.type
_entity.pdbx_description
1 polymer ?
#
loop_
_entity_poly.entity_id
_entity_poly.type
_entity_poly.pdbx_seq_one_letter_code
_entity_poly.pdbx_strand_id
1 'polypeptide(L)'
;MERTAAEKLRLGVLVILGTITFIVAVYLIGNRQNMFGNTLTVTTVFKNVNGLQKGNNVRYAGIDVGTVKAIEMVNDTTINVHMLIDEKMKAHIKTNAVATIGSDGLVGSMIVNVVPGVGEAPFVSAGDKIASYSRIGAEDMLSTLNVTNQNAALLTSDLLRVTESLNNGEGTLGKLLNDKEMAANLEQTIYNLKSASSKANNTLAELQTVIEQMGKGENVAGVLFADSLSTVKMKDVITNLEVSSRSMSSLVQRLDSAVVHLVAEDGVVNYLSRDTVLVGNLKRTMKNIEEGTASFNENMEALKHSFLTRRYFKKMEKEQARN
;
A
#
# COMPACT_ATOMS: atom_id res chain seq x y z
N MET A 1 65.99 -37.44 36.99
CA MET A 1 65.23 -38.48 37.71
C MET A 1 64.30 -39.13 36.71
N GLU A 2 64.57 -40.37 36.28
CA GLU A 2 63.63 -41.08 35.42
C GLU A 2 62.39 -41.45 36.24
N ARG A 3 61.20 -41.11 35.73
CA ARG A 3 59.93 -41.48 36.37
C ARG A 3 59.82 -42.99 36.45
N THR A 4 59.55 -43.50 37.65
CA THR A 4 59.38 -44.95 37.88
C THR A 4 58.19 -45.47 37.07
N ALA A 5 58.23 -46.74 36.66
CA ALA A 5 57.18 -47.36 35.83
C ALA A 5 55.77 -47.17 36.42
N ALA A 6 55.65 -47.16 37.75
CA ALA A 6 54.41 -46.92 38.47
C ALA A 6 53.84 -45.49 38.28
N GLU A 7 54.69 -44.47 38.19
CA GLU A 7 54.25 -43.08 37.96
C GLU A 7 53.74 -42.88 36.54
N LYS A 8 54.39 -43.51 35.55
CA LYS A 8 53.93 -43.51 34.15
C LYS A 8 52.57 -44.22 34.01
N LEU A 9 52.37 -45.31 34.76
CA LEU A 9 51.13 -46.08 34.75
C LEU A 9 49.96 -45.31 35.41
N ARG A 10 50.21 -44.62 36.54
CA ARG A 10 49.21 -43.74 37.18
C ARG A 10 48.80 -42.57 36.28
N LEU A 11 49.77 -41.96 35.58
CA LEU A 11 49.48 -40.89 34.63
C LEU A 11 48.65 -41.41 33.44
N GLY A 12 48.99 -42.58 32.90
CA GLY A 12 48.24 -43.22 31.82
C GLY A 12 46.79 -43.49 32.22
N VAL A 13 46.56 -44.05 33.41
CA VAL A 13 45.19 -44.30 33.93
C VAL A 13 44.39 -43.00 34.09
N LEU A 14 45.01 -41.93 34.60
CA LEU A 14 44.34 -40.64 34.75
C LEU A 14 43.96 -40.02 33.39
N VAL A 15 44.85 -40.10 32.40
CA VAL A 15 44.58 -39.60 31.05
C VAL A 15 43.45 -40.42 30.38
N ILE A 16 43.46 -41.75 30.54
CA ILE A 16 42.41 -42.62 30.01
C ILE A 16 41.06 -42.31 30.65
N LEU A 17 41.01 -42.22 31.99
CA LEU A 17 39.78 -41.87 32.71
C LEU A 17 39.27 -40.49 32.29
N GLY A 18 40.15 -39.49 32.22
CA GLY A 18 39.79 -38.15 31.76
C GLY A 18 39.24 -38.13 30.33
N THR A 19 39.83 -38.92 29.44
CA THR A 19 39.37 -39.04 28.04
C THR A 19 38.00 -39.72 27.98
N ILE A 20 37.77 -40.79 28.74
CA ILE A 20 36.48 -41.47 28.80
C ILE A 20 35.41 -40.53 29.35
N THR A 21 35.68 -39.82 30.45
CA THR A 21 34.75 -38.84 31.01
C THR A 21 34.43 -37.72 30.02
N PHE A 22 35.43 -37.22 29.27
CA PHE A 22 35.21 -36.21 28.24
C PHE A 22 34.34 -36.72 27.08
N ILE A 23 34.60 -37.94 26.58
CA ILE A 23 33.78 -38.56 25.53
C ILE A 23 32.34 -38.75 26.01
N VAL A 24 32.13 -39.24 27.23
CA VAL A 24 30.80 -39.41 27.81
C VAL A 24 30.09 -38.07 27.96
N ALA A 25 30.79 -37.02 28.40
CA ALA A 25 30.22 -35.68 28.52
C ALA A 25 29.77 -35.14 27.15
N VAL A 26 30.62 -35.23 26.13
CA VAL A 26 30.29 -34.80 24.76
C VAL A 26 29.11 -35.61 24.19
N TYR A 27 29.09 -36.92 24.41
CA TYR A 27 27.99 -37.79 23.98
C TYR A 27 26.67 -37.41 24.65
N LEU A 28 26.68 -37.19 25.98
CA LEU A 28 25.48 -36.77 26.71
C LEU A 28 24.97 -35.40 26.26
N ILE A 29 25.87 -34.45 25.96
CA ILE A 29 25.51 -33.14 25.42
C ILE A 29 24.87 -33.28 24.03
N GLY A 30 25.51 -34.00 23.12
CA GLY A 30 25.00 -34.17 21.75
C GLY A 30 23.68 -34.95 21.72
N ASN A 31 23.51 -35.96 22.59
CA ASN A 31 22.25 -36.70 22.72
C ASN A 31 21.12 -35.83 23.31
N ARG A 32 21.41 -34.98 24.31
CA ARG A 32 20.41 -34.03 24.85
C ARG A 32 19.96 -32.99 23.84
N GLN A 33 20.83 -32.60 22.90
CA GLN A 33 20.49 -31.68 21.82
C GLN A 33 19.86 -32.39 20.60
N ASN A 34 19.49 -33.68 20.73
CA ASN A 34 18.91 -34.52 19.69
C ASN A 34 19.73 -34.52 18.37
N MET A 35 21.04 -34.27 18.44
CA MET A 35 21.91 -34.16 17.25
C MET A 35 22.09 -35.49 16.51
N PHE A 36 21.68 -36.59 17.13
CA PHE A 36 21.82 -37.97 16.63
C PHE A 36 20.47 -38.69 16.46
N GLY A 37 19.35 -37.96 16.56
CA GLY A 37 18.01 -38.54 16.38
C GLY A 37 17.65 -38.81 14.92
N ASN A 38 16.70 -39.72 14.69
CA ASN A 38 16.12 -39.89 13.36
C ASN A 38 15.37 -38.63 12.94
N THR A 39 15.76 -38.08 11.80
CA THR A 39 15.20 -36.85 11.23
C THR A 39 14.70 -37.07 9.81
N LEU A 40 13.61 -36.39 9.52
CA LEU A 40 12.93 -36.27 8.24
C LEU A 40 13.38 -34.96 7.59
N THR A 41 13.76 -34.99 6.31
CA THR A 41 14.02 -33.74 5.56
C THR A 41 12.74 -33.24 4.89
N VAL A 42 12.34 -31.99 5.15
CA VAL A 42 11.23 -31.30 4.47
C VAL A 42 11.78 -30.04 3.81
N THR A 43 11.30 -29.71 2.62
CA THR A 43 11.74 -28.54 1.85
C THR A 43 10.63 -27.51 1.72
N THR A 44 11.02 -26.25 1.58
CA THR A 44 10.09 -25.16 1.26
C THR A 44 10.84 -24.05 0.54
N VAL A 45 10.12 -23.19 -0.17
CA VAL A 45 10.73 -22.16 -1.03
C VAL A 45 10.25 -20.78 -0.62
N PHE A 46 11.14 -19.85 -0.31
CA PHE A 46 10.79 -18.46 0.02
C PHE A 46 11.34 -17.49 -1.02
N LYS A 47 10.74 -16.30 -1.10
CA LYS A 47 11.28 -15.18 -1.89
C LYS A 47 12.38 -14.42 -1.14
N ASN A 48 12.22 -14.29 0.17
CA ASN A 48 13.18 -13.67 1.07
C ASN A 48 13.19 -14.46 2.39
N VAL A 49 14.38 -14.67 2.93
CA VAL A 49 14.61 -15.40 4.19
C VAL A 49 14.95 -14.51 5.38
N ASN A 50 15.02 -13.19 5.20
CA ASN A 50 15.09 -12.17 6.26
C ASN A 50 16.12 -12.45 7.37
N GLY A 51 17.29 -12.99 7.02
CA GLY A 51 18.36 -13.30 7.99
C GLY A 51 18.26 -14.69 8.63
N LEU A 52 17.45 -15.61 8.08
CA LEU A 52 17.48 -17.03 8.45
C LEU A 52 18.87 -17.63 8.20
N GLN A 53 19.36 -18.41 9.16
CA GLN A 53 20.67 -19.06 9.12
C GLN A 53 20.53 -20.57 9.33
N LYS A 54 21.53 -21.32 8.86
CA LYS A 54 21.67 -22.74 9.17
C LYS A 54 21.70 -22.94 10.69
N GLY A 55 20.93 -23.92 11.17
CA GLY A 55 20.78 -24.23 12.58
C GLY A 55 19.66 -23.46 13.29
N ASN A 56 18.98 -22.51 12.63
CA ASN A 56 17.79 -21.87 13.20
C ASN A 56 16.68 -22.89 13.44
N ASN A 57 15.85 -22.65 14.46
CA ASN A 57 14.79 -23.58 14.86
C ASN A 57 13.67 -23.63 13.81
N VAL A 58 13.09 -24.81 13.68
CA VAL A 58 11.85 -25.06 12.97
C VAL A 58 10.80 -25.43 14.02
N ARG A 59 9.70 -24.67 14.06
CA ARG A 59 8.59 -24.88 14.99
C ARG A 59 7.36 -25.35 14.27
N TYR A 60 6.60 -26.25 14.89
CA TYR A 60 5.27 -26.62 14.45
C TYR A 60 4.25 -26.23 15.53
N ALA A 61 3.29 -25.37 15.19
CA ALA A 61 2.29 -24.86 16.14
C ALA A 61 2.90 -24.33 17.47
N GLY A 62 4.09 -23.72 17.41
CA GLY A 62 4.80 -23.15 18.55
C GLY A 62 5.76 -24.11 19.29
N ILE A 63 5.81 -25.40 18.93
CA ILE A 63 6.71 -26.38 19.53
C ILE A 63 7.94 -26.55 18.65
N ASP A 64 9.15 -26.58 19.23
CA ASP A 64 10.38 -26.88 18.51
C ASP A 64 10.35 -28.33 18.00
N VAL A 65 10.42 -28.50 16.68
CA VAL A 65 10.34 -29.81 16.01
C VAL A 65 11.55 -30.14 15.16
N GLY A 66 12.49 -29.20 15.02
CA GLY A 66 13.59 -29.36 14.07
C GLY A 66 14.49 -28.15 13.93
N THR A 67 15.36 -28.21 12.93
CA THR A 67 16.33 -27.15 12.60
C THR A 67 16.51 -26.97 11.09
N VAL A 68 16.97 -25.79 10.68
CA VAL A 68 17.32 -25.49 9.29
C VAL A 68 18.66 -26.14 8.95
N LYS A 69 18.66 -27.06 7.98
CA LYS A 69 19.86 -27.78 7.51
C LYS A 69 20.67 -26.98 6.51
N ALA A 70 20.00 -26.39 5.53
CA ALA A 70 20.63 -25.67 4.42
C ALA A 70 19.67 -24.64 3.83
N ILE A 71 20.24 -23.59 3.25
CA ILE A 71 19.54 -22.52 2.55
C ILE A 71 20.28 -22.36 1.22
N GLU A 72 19.58 -22.56 0.11
CA GLU A 72 20.15 -22.57 -1.24
C GLU A 72 19.40 -21.56 -2.11
N MET A 73 20.13 -20.61 -2.69
CA MET A 73 19.56 -19.67 -3.64
C MET A 73 19.52 -20.32 -5.02
N VAL A 74 18.31 -20.55 -5.56
CA VAL A 74 18.11 -21.15 -6.87
C VAL A 74 18.23 -20.09 -7.97
N ASN A 75 17.69 -18.89 -7.71
CA ASN A 75 17.80 -17.70 -8.54
C ASN A 75 17.49 -16.45 -7.70
N ASP A 76 17.50 -15.27 -8.33
CA ASP A 76 17.30 -13.94 -7.71
C ASP A 76 16.01 -13.78 -6.89
N THR A 77 15.03 -14.66 -7.04
CA THR A 77 13.73 -14.58 -6.36
C THR A 77 13.30 -15.85 -5.65
N THR A 78 14.14 -16.89 -5.69
CA THR A 78 13.77 -18.25 -5.25
C THR A 78 14.85 -18.82 -4.35
N ILE A 79 14.54 -18.95 -3.06
CA ILE A 79 15.43 -19.52 -2.04
C ILE A 79 14.81 -20.82 -1.52
N ASN A 80 15.50 -21.93 -1.70
CA ASN A 80 15.11 -23.24 -1.19
C ASN A 80 15.66 -23.43 0.23
N VAL A 81 14.80 -23.77 1.17
CA VAL A 81 15.15 -23.99 2.58
C VAL A 81 14.90 -25.45 2.92
N HIS A 82 15.97 -26.13 3.35
CA HIS A 82 15.95 -27.52 3.77
C HIS A 82 15.83 -27.57 5.30
N MET A 83 14.78 -28.20 5.79
CA MET A 83 14.51 -28.38 7.22
C MET A 83 14.71 -29.83 7.62
N LEU A 84 15.36 -30.05 8.76
CA LEU A 84 15.39 -31.35 9.44
C LEU A 84 14.36 -31.32 10.55
N ILE A 85 13.37 -32.19 10.47
CA ILE A 85 12.26 -32.32 11.42
C ILE A 85 12.38 -33.68 12.10
N ASP A 86 12.11 -33.75 13.40
CA ASP A 86 12.11 -35.01 14.14
C ASP A 86 11.09 -36.01 13.56
N GLU A 87 11.49 -37.26 13.36
CA GLU A 87 10.63 -38.28 12.72
C GLU A 87 9.34 -38.55 13.51
N LYS A 88 9.36 -38.33 14.84
CA LYS A 88 8.17 -38.40 15.71
C LYS A 88 7.07 -37.42 15.30
N MET A 89 7.44 -36.31 14.65
CA MET A 89 6.50 -35.28 14.20
C MET A 89 5.85 -35.60 12.84
N LYS A 90 6.30 -36.65 12.15
CA LYS A 90 5.70 -37.12 10.89
C LYS A 90 4.20 -37.34 11.01
N ALA A 91 3.74 -37.92 12.13
CA ALA A 91 2.33 -38.21 12.39
C ALA A 91 1.47 -36.96 12.71
N HIS A 92 2.07 -35.77 12.74
CA HIS A 92 1.38 -34.53 13.11
C HIS A 92 1.39 -33.47 12.02
N ILE A 93 2.37 -33.51 11.11
CA ILE A 93 2.54 -32.52 10.05
C ILE A 93 1.96 -33.07 8.74
N LYS A 94 0.96 -32.37 8.20
CA LYS A 94 0.35 -32.68 6.91
C LYS A 94 1.06 -31.97 5.76
N THR A 95 0.98 -32.52 4.55
CA THR A 95 1.58 -31.97 3.32
C THR A 95 1.03 -30.59 2.93
N ASN A 96 -0.18 -30.26 3.34
CA ASN A 96 -0.79 -28.92 3.16
C ASN A 96 -0.37 -27.89 4.23
N ALA A 97 0.56 -28.24 5.13
CA ALA A 97 1.10 -27.29 6.08
C ALA A 97 1.80 -26.12 5.37
N VAL A 98 1.83 -24.98 6.04
CA VAL A 98 2.42 -23.75 5.49
C VAL A 98 3.58 -23.31 6.36
N ALA A 99 4.75 -23.13 5.75
CA ALA A 99 5.94 -22.59 6.38
C ALA A 99 5.97 -21.06 6.27
N THR A 100 6.29 -20.39 7.36
CA THR A 100 6.49 -18.94 7.42
C THR A 100 7.80 -18.64 8.14
N ILE A 101 8.52 -17.62 7.71
CA ILE A 101 9.70 -17.13 8.44
C ILE A 101 9.25 -15.97 9.33
N GLY A 102 9.69 -15.99 10.59
CA GLY A 102 9.48 -14.91 11.53
C GLY A 102 10.56 -14.88 12.59
N SER A 103 10.65 -13.79 13.35
CA SER A 103 11.54 -13.68 14.50
C SER A 103 10.98 -14.44 15.70
N ASP A 104 11.87 -15.00 16.52
CA ASP A 104 11.49 -15.55 17.82
C ASP A 104 11.21 -14.40 18.81
N GLY A 105 9.95 -13.96 18.86
CA GLY A 105 9.55 -12.73 19.57
C GLY A 105 9.85 -11.47 18.75
N LEU A 106 10.01 -10.32 19.43
CA LEU A 106 10.17 -9.02 18.77
C LEU A 106 11.59 -8.76 18.22
N VAL A 107 12.63 -9.34 18.84
CA VAL A 107 14.05 -9.07 18.52
C VAL A 107 14.91 -10.36 18.49
N GLY A 108 14.27 -11.52 18.33
CA GLY A 108 14.97 -12.81 18.34
C GLY A 108 15.60 -13.19 17.01
N SER A 109 16.30 -14.33 17.00
CA SER A 109 16.74 -14.98 15.77
C SER A 109 15.55 -15.36 14.89
N MET A 110 15.78 -15.44 13.58
CA MET A 110 14.77 -15.96 12.66
C MET A 110 14.53 -17.45 12.92
N ILE A 111 13.28 -17.86 12.78
CA ILE A 111 12.82 -19.24 12.89
C ILE A 111 11.84 -19.54 11.75
N VAL A 112 11.73 -20.83 11.40
CA VAL A 112 10.68 -21.29 10.48
C VAL A 112 9.50 -21.78 11.30
N ASN A 113 8.36 -21.11 11.18
CA ASN A 113 7.10 -21.52 11.77
C ASN A 113 6.27 -22.28 10.74
N VAL A 114 6.06 -23.56 10.98
CA VAL A 114 5.17 -24.44 10.23
C VAL A 114 3.81 -24.45 10.92
N VAL A 115 2.77 -24.07 10.19
CA VAL A 115 1.39 -23.99 10.67
C VAL A 115 0.56 -25.08 9.98
N PRO A 116 -0.33 -25.79 10.70
CA PRO A 116 -1.23 -26.75 10.08
C PRO A 116 -2.08 -26.11 8.98
N GLY A 117 -2.18 -26.80 7.84
CA GLY A 117 -3.10 -26.42 6.77
C GLY A 117 -4.55 -26.78 7.11
N VAL A 118 -5.49 -26.12 6.43
CA VAL A 118 -6.92 -26.42 6.57
C VAL A 118 -7.28 -27.63 5.70
N GLY A 119 -8.06 -28.57 6.26
CA GLY A 119 -8.61 -29.73 5.55
C GLY A 119 -7.83 -31.04 5.73
N GLU A 120 -8.29 -32.07 5.03
CA GLU A 120 -7.63 -33.38 4.99
C GLU A 120 -6.50 -33.42 3.97
N ALA A 121 -5.36 -33.96 4.38
CA ALA A 121 -4.17 -34.10 3.56
C ALA A 121 -3.29 -35.21 4.16
N PRO A 122 -2.50 -35.91 3.32
CA PRO A 122 -1.59 -36.94 3.81
C PRO A 122 -0.48 -36.33 4.67
N PHE A 123 0.08 -37.14 5.57
CA PHE A 123 1.26 -36.78 6.37
C PHE A 123 2.50 -36.62 5.50
N VAL A 124 3.39 -35.71 5.90
CA VAL A 124 4.64 -35.45 5.18
C VAL A 124 5.57 -36.67 5.18
N SER A 125 6.33 -36.82 4.09
CA SER A 125 7.37 -37.82 3.89
C SER A 125 8.71 -37.15 3.58
N ALA A 126 9.79 -37.94 3.62
CA ALA A 126 11.13 -37.42 3.40
C ALA A 126 11.30 -36.91 1.97
N GLY A 127 11.73 -35.65 1.87
CA GLY A 127 11.89 -34.91 0.62
C GLY A 127 10.66 -34.07 0.23
N ASP A 128 9.54 -34.20 0.95
CA ASP A 128 8.32 -33.46 0.60
C ASP A 128 8.54 -31.95 0.69
N LYS A 129 7.79 -31.24 -0.16
CA LYS A 129 7.77 -29.80 -0.23
C LYS A 129 6.48 -29.26 0.35
N ILE A 130 6.58 -28.38 1.34
CA ILE A 130 5.43 -27.67 1.92
C ILE A 130 5.33 -26.24 1.38
N ALA A 131 4.11 -25.73 1.29
CA ALA A 131 3.85 -24.37 0.85
C ALA A 131 4.50 -23.36 1.80
N SER A 132 4.84 -22.19 1.28
CA SER A 132 5.43 -21.11 2.07
C SER A 132 4.62 -19.83 1.97
N TYR A 133 4.73 -18.99 2.99
CA TYR A 133 4.26 -17.62 2.95
C TYR A 133 5.29 -16.70 3.64
N SER A 134 5.82 -15.73 2.89
CA SER A 134 6.69 -14.69 3.43
C SER A 134 5.83 -13.64 4.15
N ARG A 135 5.91 -13.59 5.48
CA ARG A 135 5.27 -12.53 6.26
C ARG A 135 6.05 -11.22 6.09
N ILE A 136 5.32 -10.10 6.09
CA ILE A 136 5.90 -8.75 6.18
C ILE A 136 6.55 -8.62 7.56
N GLY A 137 7.82 -8.22 7.60
CA GLY A 137 8.54 -8.03 8.86
C GLY A 137 8.06 -6.80 9.62
N ALA A 138 8.31 -6.75 10.93
CA ALA A 138 8.02 -5.54 11.72
C ALA A 138 8.78 -4.33 11.17
N GLU A 139 10.01 -4.51 10.69
CA GLU A 139 10.81 -3.47 10.06
C GLU A 139 10.14 -2.90 8.79
N ASP A 140 9.66 -3.77 7.90
CA ASP A 140 8.94 -3.36 6.68
C ASP A 140 7.67 -2.57 7.02
N MET A 141 6.93 -3.01 8.06
CA MET A 141 5.76 -2.30 8.56
C MET A 141 6.13 -0.93 9.13
N LEU A 142 7.18 -0.83 9.96
CA LEU A 142 7.63 0.44 10.52
C LEU A 142 8.12 1.41 9.44
N SER A 143 8.85 0.92 8.45
CA SER A 143 9.27 1.71 7.28
C SER A 143 8.07 2.21 6.48
N THR A 144 7.11 1.33 6.18
CA THR A 144 5.88 1.68 5.47
C THR A 144 5.06 2.69 6.25
N LEU A 145 4.93 2.53 7.57
CA LEU A 145 4.24 3.47 8.46
C LEU A 145 4.92 4.83 8.47
N ASN A 146 6.26 4.88 8.52
CA ASN A 146 7.01 6.14 8.47
C ASN A 146 6.78 6.89 7.16
N VAL A 147 6.89 6.20 6.01
CA VAL A 147 6.63 6.80 4.69
C VAL A 147 5.18 7.25 4.58
N THR A 148 4.24 6.45 5.07
CA THR A 148 2.80 6.78 5.06
C THR A 148 2.51 8.02 5.91
N ASN A 149 3.11 8.13 7.10
CA ASN A 149 2.96 9.31 7.97
C ASN A 149 3.53 10.58 7.33
N GLN A 150 4.70 10.48 6.69
CA GLN A 150 5.29 11.61 5.96
C GLN A 150 4.39 12.06 4.80
N ASN A 151 3.88 11.12 4.00
CA ASN A 151 2.97 11.42 2.91
C ASN A 151 1.66 12.04 3.42
N ALA A 152 1.11 11.53 4.52
CA ALA A 152 -0.09 12.09 5.15
C ALA A 152 0.16 13.53 5.63
N ALA A 153 1.32 13.82 6.23
CA ALA A 153 1.69 15.16 6.64
C ALA A 153 1.78 16.13 5.45
N LEU A 154 2.45 15.73 4.37
CA LEU A 154 2.57 16.55 3.16
C LEU A 154 1.20 16.83 2.53
N LEU A 155 0.40 15.80 2.30
CA LEU A 155 -0.93 15.95 1.70
C LEU A 155 -1.87 16.80 2.57
N THR A 156 -1.81 16.65 3.89
CA THR A 156 -2.64 17.43 4.81
C THR A 156 -2.18 18.89 4.86
N SER A 157 -0.88 19.16 4.76
CA SER A 157 -0.33 20.52 4.62
C SER A 157 -0.76 21.17 3.30
N ASP A 158 -0.67 20.44 2.19
CA ASP A 158 -1.11 20.92 0.88
C ASP A 158 -2.60 21.25 0.87
N LEU A 159 -3.41 20.35 1.43
CA LEU A 159 -4.85 20.56 1.57
C LEU A 159 -5.14 21.81 2.42
N LEU A 160 -4.44 21.98 3.55
CA LEU A 160 -4.61 23.15 4.40
C LEU A 160 -4.31 24.45 3.64
N ARG A 161 -3.22 24.48 2.85
CA ARG A 161 -2.85 25.63 2.03
C ARG A 161 -3.90 25.94 0.96
N VAL A 162 -4.44 24.92 0.30
CA VAL A 162 -5.53 25.10 -0.69
C VAL A 162 -6.77 25.68 0.00
N THR A 163 -7.16 25.12 1.13
CA THR A 163 -8.28 25.60 1.93
C THR A 163 -8.08 27.05 2.40
N GLU A 164 -6.89 27.40 2.90
CA GLU A 164 -6.59 28.78 3.30
C GLU A 164 -6.64 29.74 2.11
N SER A 165 -6.11 29.33 0.95
CA SER A 165 -6.19 30.11 -0.29
C SER A 165 -7.65 30.35 -0.73
N LEU A 166 -8.49 29.31 -0.66
CA LEU A 166 -9.92 29.43 -0.95
C LEU A 166 -10.64 30.37 0.03
N ASN A 167 -10.29 30.32 1.31
CA ASN A 167 -10.90 31.16 2.36
C ASN A 167 -10.48 32.63 2.26
N ASN A 168 -9.24 32.88 1.87
CA ASN A 168 -8.72 34.23 1.72
C ASN A 168 -9.12 34.87 0.39
N GLY A 169 -9.90 34.18 -0.45
CA GLY A 169 -10.30 34.69 -1.75
C GLY A 169 -9.18 34.69 -2.79
N GLU A 170 -8.16 33.86 -2.62
CA GLU A 170 -7.04 33.75 -3.54
C GLU A 170 -7.33 32.78 -4.69
N GLY A 171 -6.71 33.01 -5.85
CA GLY A 171 -6.97 32.24 -7.07
C GLY A 171 -8.35 32.51 -7.68
N THR A 172 -8.69 31.82 -8.76
CA THR A 172 -9.95 32.03 -9.50
C THR A 172 -11.18 31.55 -8.72
N LEU A 173 -11.07 30.38 -8.07
CA LEU A 173 -12.14 29.81 -7.26
C LEU A 173 -12.33 30.58 -5.94
N GLY A 174 -11.26 30.93 -5.24
CA GLY A 174 -11.36 31.74 -4.01
C GLY A 174 -12.00 33.10 -4.28
N LYS A 175 -11.61 33.77 -5.37
CA LYS A 175 -12.27 35.01 -5.82
C LYS A 175 -13.74 34.78 -6.11
N LEU A 176 -14.10 33.78 -6.93
CA LEU A 176 -15.51 33.51 -7.24
C LEU A 176 -16.37 33.25 -5.99
N LEU A 177 -15.80 32.64 -4.95
CA LEU A 177 -16.50 32.31 -3.71
C LEU A 177 -16.69 33.49 -2.75
N ASN A 178 -15.72 34.41 -2.70
CA ASN A 178 -15.69 35.49 -1.71
C ASN A 178 -15.99 36.87 -2.32
N ASP A 179 -15.83 37.03 -3.64
CA ASP A 179 -16.06 38.26 -4.36
C ASP A 179 -17.51 38.33 -4.86
N LYS A 180 -18.28 39.23 -4.23
CA LYS A 180 -19.70 39.47 -4.58
C LYS A 180 -19.87 39.99 -6.01
N GLU A 181 -18.92 40.76 -6.53
CA GLU A 181 -18.99 41.30 -7.89
C GLU A 181 -18.77 40.21 -8.91
N MET A 182 -17.79 39.34 -8.69
CA MET A 182 -17.53 38.18 -9.55
C MET A 182 -18.72 37.21 -9.58
N ALA A 183 -19.31 36.92 -8.42
CA ALA A 183 -20.50 36.08 -8.33
C ALA A 183 -21.70 36.70 -9.09
N ALA A 184 -21.93 38.00 -8.91
CA ALA A 184 -22.99 38.72 -9.63
C ALA A 184 -22.75 38.73 -11.15
N ASN A 185 -21.50 38.91 -11.60
CA ASN A 185 -21.14 38.86 -13.01
C ASN A 185 -21.37 37.47 -13.62
N LEU A 186 -21.09 36.40 -12.88
CA LEU A 186 -21.36 35.03 -13.33
C LEU A 186 -22.88 34.78 -13.44
N GLU A 187 -23.65 35.19 -12.44
CA GLU A 187 -25.12 35.09 -12.46
C GLU A 187 -25.71 35.86 -13.65
N GLN A 188 -25.25 37.10 -13.88
CA GLN A 188 -25.67 37.91 -15.02
C GLN A 188 -25.28 37.27 -16.36
N THR A 189 -24.13 36.62 -16.44
CA THR A 189 -23.69 35.89 -17.63
C THR A 189 -24.61 34.71 -17.91
N ILE A 190 -24.96 33.91 -16.88
CA ILE A 190 -25.91 32.79 -17.01
C ILE A 190 -27.29 33.31 -17.46
N TYR A 191 -27.76 34.41 -16.88
CA TYR A 191 -29.01 35.05 -17.28
C TYR A 191 -28.98 35.50 -18.75
N ASN A 192 -27.89 36.16 -19.18
CA ASN A 192 -27.72 36.61 -20.55
C ASN A 192 -27.68 35.44 -21.55
N LEU A 193 -27.00 34.35 -21.20
CA LEU A 193 -26.97 33.11 -22.01
C LEU A 193 -28.37 32.48 -22.11
N LYS A 194 -29.12 32.43 -21.01
CA LYS A 194 -30.51 31.94 -21.01
C LYS A 194 -31.41 32.79 -21.89
N SER A 195 -31.29 34.12 -21.80
CA SER A 195 -32.03 35.07 -22.62
C SER A 195 -31.67 34.92 -24.11
N ALA A 196 -30.38 34.83 -24.43
CA ALA A 196 -29.89 34.64 -25.79
C ALA A 196 -30.38 33.32 -26.39
N SER A 197 -30.39 32.22 -25.62
CA SER A 197 -30.94 30.92 -26.05
C SER A 197 -32.43 30.98 -26.33
N SER A 198 -33.20 31.62 -25.45
CA SER A 198 -34.64 31.83 -25.67
C SER A 198 -34.91 32.63 -26.94
N LYS A 199 -34.20 33.76 -27.13
CA LYS A 199 -34.33 34.58 -28.35
C LYS A 199 -33.94 33.81 -29.61
N ALA A 200 -32.86 33.03 -29.57
CA ALA A 200 -32.45 32.20 -30.70
C ALA A 200 -33.52 31.16 -31.06
N ASN A 201 -34.16 30.53 -30.07
CA ASN A 201 -35.27 29.59 -30.31
C ASN A 201 -36.49 30.29 -30.95
N ASN A 202 -36.83 31.50 -30.51
CA ASN A 202 -37.92 32.27 -31.10
C ASN A 202 -37.60 32.66 -32.55
N THR A 203 -36.39 33.14 -32.83
CA THR A 203 -35.94 33.46 -34.19
C THR A 203 -35.96 32.21 -35.09
N LEU A 204 -35.57 31.04 -34.57
CA LEU A 204 -35.67 29.78 -35.30
C LEU A 204 -37.12 29.44 -35.69
N ALA A 205 -38.07 29.61 -34.76
CA ALA A 205 -39.49 29.37 -35.03
C ALA A 205 -40.06 30.36 -36.07
N GLU A 206 -39.66 31.63 -35.99
CA GLU A 206 -40.01 32.66 -36.99
C GLU A 206 -39.44 32.31 -38.37
N LEU A 207 -38.17 31.93 -38.46
CA LEU A 207 -37.52 31.53 -39.71
C LEU A 207 -38.16 30.29 -40.34
N GLN A 208 -38.51 29.28 -39.52
CA GLN A 208 -39.25 28.11 -39.99
C GLN A 208 -40.61 28.50 -40.58
N THR A 209 -41.34 29.39 -39.91
CA THR A 209 -42.63 29.89 -40.40
C THR A 209 -42.50 30.63 -41.73
N VAL A 210 -41.46 31.47 -41.90
CA VAL A 210 -41.20 32.18 -43.16
C VAL A 210 -40.89 31.19 -44.29
N ILE A 211 -40.05 30.18 -44.05
CA ILE A 211 -39.73 29.15 -45.05
C ILE A 211 -40.97 28.35 -45.45
N GLU A 212 -41.80 27.96 -44.47
CA GLU A 212 -43.04 27.24 -44.74
C GLU A 212 -44.04 28.05 -45.56
N GLN A 213 -44.17 29.36 -45.27
CA GLN A 213 -45.04 30.26 -46.04
C GLN A 213 -44.52 30.47 -47.47
N MET A 214 -43.20 30.60 -47.65
CA MET A 214 -42.58 30.73 -48.97
C MET A 214 -42.71 29.46 -49.81
N GLY A 215 -42.69 28.27 -49.18
CA GLY A 215 -42.87 26.99 -49.87
C GLY A 215 -44.32 26.66 -50.25
N LYS A 216 -45.31 27.35 -49.67
CA LYS A 216 -46.75 27.13 -49.93
C LYS A 216 -47.35 28.12 -50.95
N GLY A 217 -46.61 29.14 -51.38
CA GLY A 217 -47.11 30.16 -52.30
C GLY A 217 -46.91 29.81 -53.78
N GLU A 218 -47.98 29.83 -54.57
CA GLU A 218 -47.97 29.69 -56.04
C GLU A 218 -47.35 30.89 -56.79
N ASN A 219 -46.79 31.85 -56.06
CA ASN A 219 -46.19 33.08 -56.58
C ASN A 219 -44.73 32.86 -57.02
N VAL A 220 -44.35 33.52 -58.13
CA VAL A 220 -43.04 33.36 -58.82
C VAL A 220 -41.83 33.54 -57.88
N ALA A 221 -41.98 34.36 -56.84
CA ALA A 221 -40.95 34.52 -55.81
C ALA A 221 -40.77 33.24 -54.96
N GLY A 222 -41.82 32.52 -54.57
CA GLY A 222 -41.74 31.28 -53.79
C GLY A 222 -41.06 30.14 -54.55
N VAL A 223 -41.40 29.97 -55.83
CA VAL A 223 -40.81 28.94 -56.71
C VAL A 223 -39.33 29.24 -57.02
N LEU A 224 -38.97 30.51 -57.28
CA LEU A 224 -37.57 30.90 -57.50
C LEU A 224 -36.73 30.81 -56.22
N PHE A 225 -37.31 31.11 -55.06
CA PHE A 225 -36.59 30.97 -53.79
C PHE A 225 -36.39 29.51 -53.41
N ALA A 226 -37.41 28.65 -53.53
CA ALA A 226 -37.33 27.23 -53.16
C ALA A 226 -36.16 26.50 -53.85
N ASP A 227 -35.82 26.88 -55.07
CA ASP A 227 -34.72 26.31 -55.86
C ASP A 227 -33.42 27.15 -55.84
N SER A 228 -33.40 28.26 -55.08
CA SER A 228 -32.25 29.19 -55.05
C SER A 228 -31.14 28.76 -54.09
N LEU A 229 -29.90 29.15 -54.44
CA LEU A 229 -28.71 29.08 -53.58
C LEU A 229 -28.91 29.77 -52.20
N SER A 230 -29.88 30.70 -52.11
CA SER A 230 -30.23 31.41 -50.87
C SER A 230 -30.99 30.52 -49.88
N THR A 231 -31.76 29.53 -50.35
CA THR A 231 -32.47 28.57 -49.50
C THR A 231 -31.51 27.60 -48.83
N VAL A 232 -30.45 27.19 -49.53
CA VAL A 232 -29.36 26.38 -48.94
C VAL A 232 -28.67 27.17 -47.83
N LYS A 233 -28.28 28.43 -48.08
CA LYS A 233 -27.66 29.29 -47.06
C LYS A 233 -28.58 29.56 -45.86
N MET A 234 -29.88 29.72 -46.08
CA MET A 234 -30.85 29.91 -44.99
C MET A 234 -31.00 28.64 -44.14
N LYS A 235 -31.04 27.47 -44.78
CA LYS A 235 -31.03 26.18 -44.10
C LYS A 235 -29.77 26.01 -43.25
N ASP A 236 -28.61 26.40 -43.76
CA ASP A 236 -27.34 26.39 -43.02
C ASP A 236 -27.38 27.33 -41.80
N VAL A 237 -27.94 28.54 -41.95
CA VAL A 237 -28.12 29.49 -40.83
C VAL A 237 -29.05 28.90 -39.77
N ILE A 238 -30.16 28.28 -40.17
CA ILE A 238 -31.10 27.62 -39.25
C ILE A 238 -30.42 26.45 -38.53
N THR A 239 -29.71 25.58 -39.25
CA THR A 239 -28.97 24.47 -38.64
C THR A 239 -27.91 24.96 -37.67
N ASN A 240 -27.14 26.00 -38.04
CA ASN A 240 -26.12 26.58 -37.15
C ASN A 240 -26.73 27.25 -35.91
N LEU A 241 -27.85 27.97 -36.07
CA LEU A 241 -28.60 28.57 -34.96
C LEU A 241 -29.21 27.50 -34.05
N GLU A 242 -29.73 26.41 -34.61
CA GLU A 242 -30.28 25.29 -33.87
C GLU A 242 -29.20 24.58 -33.04
N VAL A 243 -28.06 24.26 -33.66
CA VAL A 243 -26.90 23.69 -32.95
C VAL A 243 -26.40 24.63 -31.86
N SER A 244 -26.29 25.93 -32.15
CA SER A 244 -25.84 26.94 -31.18
C SER A 244 -26.81 27.08 -30.01
N SER A 245 -28.12 27.13 -30.29
CA SER A 245 -29.16 27.26 -29.25
C SER A 245 -29.20 26.03 -28.34
N ARG A 246 -29.14 24.82 -28.92
CA ARG A 246 -29.05 23.58 -28.15
C ARG A 246 -27.78 23.54 -27.28
N SER A 247 -26.63 23.96 -27.85
CA SER A 247 -25.36 24.03 -27.12
C SER A 247 -25.42 25.01 -25.95
N MET A 248 -26.02 26.18 -26.16
CA MET A 248 -26.17 27.20 -25.13
C MET A 248 -27.16 26.77 -24.03
N SER A 249 -28.27 26.15 -24.40
CA SER A 249 -29.22 25.57 -23.43
C SER A 249 -28.55 24.50 -22.57
N SER A 250 -27.77 23.61 -23.20
CA SER A 250 -26.99 22.59 -22.46
C SER A 250 -25.92 23.21 -21.55
N LEU A 251 -25.21 24.25 -22.02
CA LEU A 251 -24.23 24.97 -21.21
C LEU A 251 -24.88 25.61 -19.98
N VAL A 252 -26.02 26.30 -20.17
CA VAL A 252 -26.79 26.90 -19.07
C VAL A 252 -27.21 25.83 -18.06
N GLN A 253 -27.73 24.69 -18.50
CA GLN A 253 -28.08 23.57 -17.61
C GLN A 253 -26.88 23.04 -16.83
N ARG A 254 -25.72 22.86 -17.49
CA ARG A 254 -24.49 22.39 -16.85
C ARG A 254 -23.95 23.40 -15.85
N LEU A 255 -23.98 24.70 -16.17
CA LEU A 255 -23.55 25.77 -15.27
C LEU A 255 -24.46 25.87 -14.06
N ASP A 256 -25.78 25.77 -14.26
CA ASP A 256 -26.77 25.78 -13.17
C ASP A 256 -26.55 24.61 -12.21
N SER A 257 -26.38 23.39 -12.76
CA SER A 257 -26.05 22.21 -11.95
C SER A 257 -24.69 22.34 -11.24
N ALA A 258 -23.67 22.89 -11.89
CA ALA A 258 -22.36 23.08 -11.30
C ALA A 258 -22.40 24.08 -10.13
N VAL A 259 -23.10 25.21 -10.29
CA VAL A 259 -23.26 26.21 -9.22
C VAL A 259 -24.03 25.62 -8.04
N VAL A 260 -25.12 24.88 -8.31
CA VAL A 260 -25.89 24.20 -7.25
C VAL A 260 -25.00 23.22 -6.48
N HIS A 261 -24.24 22.35 -7.15
CA HIS A 261 -23.36 21.38 -6.48
C HIS A 261 -22.16 22.04 -5.77
N LEU A 262 -21.67 23.18 -6.23
CA LEU A 262 -20.56 23.90 -5.59
C LEU A 262 -21.00 24.64 -4.33
N VAL A 263 -22.22 25.20 -4.33
CA VAL A 263 -22.75 26.05 -3.25
C VAL A 263 -23.68 25.28 -2.30
N ALA A 264 -24.07 24.05 -2.63
CA ALA A 264 -24.85 23.19 -1.75
C ALA A 264 -24.16 23.01 -0.38
N GLU A 265 -24.97 22.76 0.65
CA GLU A 265 -24.47 22.57 2.02
C GLU A 265 -23.47 21.40 2.13
N ASP A 266 -23.65 20.36 1.32
CA ASP A 266 -22.78 19.19 1.18
C ASP A 266 -21.70 19.34 0.07
N GLY A 267 -21.65 20.50 -0.57
CA GLY A 267 -20.69 20.80 -1.63
C GLY A 267 -19.24 20.77 -1.12
N VAL A 268 -18.34 20.21 -1.92
CA VAL A 268 -16.89 20.08 -1.59
C VAL A 268 -16.28 21.43 -1.23
N VAL A 269 -16.72 22.50 -1.89
CA VAL A 269 -16.24 23.85 -1.59
C VAL A 269 -16.76 24.35 -0.24
N ASN A 270 -18.04 24.16 0.07
CA ASN A 270 -18.59 24.54 1.38
C ASN A 270 -17.88 23.77 2.51
N TYR A 271 -17.67 22.47 2.33
CA TYR A 271 -16.97 21.61 3.28
C TYR A 271 -15.49 21.98 3.46
N LEU A 272 -14.79 22.31 2.36
CA LEU A 272 -13.37 22.65 2.42
C LEU A 272 -13.08 24.09 2.82
N SER A 273 -13.96 25.05 2.52
CA SER A 273 -13.74 26.48 2.78
C SER A 273 -14.39 26.93 4.09
N ARG A 274 -15.66 26.59 4.31
CA ARG A 274 -16.46 27.18 5.39
C ARG A 274 -16.48 26.35 6.66
N ASP A 275 -16.15 25.07 6.60
CA ASP A 275 -16.11 24.22 7.79
C ASP A 275 -14.84 24.48 8.63
N THR A 276 -14.97 25.40 9.58
CA THR A 276 -13.95 25.69 10.59
C THR A 276 -13.56 24.47 11.43
N VAL A 277 -14.44 23.46 11.55
CA VAL A 277 -14.17 22.21 12.25
C VAL A 277 -13.22 21.34 11.44
N LEU A 278 -13.43 21.23 10.12
CA LEU A 278 -12.51 20.51 9.25
C LEU A 278 -11.11 21.13 9.27
N VAL A 279 -11.00 22.44 9.08
CA VAL A 279 -9.70 23.14 9.11
C VAL A 279 -9.02 22.98 10.46
N GLY A 280 -9.77 23.13 11.56
CA GLY A 280 -9.26 22.90 12.90
C GLY A 280 -8.80 21.46 13.12
N ASN A 281 -9.53 20.48 12.58
CA ASN A 281 -9.17 19.06 12.64
C ASN A 281 -7.92 18.78 11.81
N LEU A 282 -7.79 19.34 10.60
CA LEU A 282 -6.60 19.20 9.77
C LEU A 282 -5.37 19.79 10.46
N LYS A 283 -5.47 21.00 11.05
CA LYS A 283 -4.39 21.61 11.82
C LYS A 283 -3.99 20.75 13.03
N ARG A 284 -4.97 20.19 13.75
CA ARG A 284 -4.71 19.30 14.89
C ARG A 284 -4.08 17.98 14.46
N THR A 285 -4.57 17.38 13.37
CA THR A 285 -4.01 16.17 12.79
C THR A 285 -2.58 16.39 12.33
N MET A 286 -2.30 17.50 11.65
CA MET A 286 -0.94 17.89 11.27
C MET A 286 -0.02 17.97 12.47
N LYS A 287 -0.44 18.70 13.51
CA LYS A 287 0.32 18.82 14.75
C LYS A 287 0.58 17.45 15.40
N ASN A 288 -0.45 16.60 15.48
CA ASN A 288 -0.33 15.27 16.07
C ASN A 288 0.60 14.35 15.23
N ILE A 289 0.55 14.45 13.90
CA ILE A 289 1.45 13.69 13.01
C ILE A 289 2.89 14.17 13.19
N GLU A 290 3.11 15.48 13.27
CA GLU A 290 4.44 16.07 13.47
C GLU A 290 5.02 15.67 14.83
N GLU A 291 4.28 15.89 15.92
CA GLU A 291 4.69 15.52 17.29
C GLU A 291 4.87 14.00 17.44
N GLY A 292 3.96 13.22 16.86
CA GLY A 292 4.00 11.76 16.87
C GLY A 292 5.20 11.20 16.09
N THR A 293 5.51 11.77 14.92
CA THR A 293 6.66 11.37 14.09
C THR A 293 7.96 11.75 14.79
N ALA A 294 8.03 12.94 15.39
CA ALA A 294 9.18 13.38 16.17
C ALA A 294 9.44 12.43 17.37
N SER A 295 8.41 12.15 18.17
CA SER A 295 8.49 11.26 19.32
C SER A 295 8.85 9.82 18.92
N PHE A 296 8.30 9.34 17.80
CA PHE A 296 8.63 8.03 17.26
C PHE A 296 10.11 7.96 16.85
N ASN A 297 10.60 8.97 16.14
CA ASN A 297 12.00 9.03 15.72
C ASN A 297 12.95 9.09 16.92
N GLU A 298 12.62 9.88 17.95
CA GLU A 298 13.39 9.94 19.20
C GLU A 298 13.44 8.59 19.92
N ASN A 299 12.29 7.92 20.07
CA ASN A 299 12.22 6.59 20.66
C ASN A 299 13.01 5.56 19.84
N MET A 300 12.99 5.68 18.52
CA MET A 300 13.75 4.78 17.65
C MET A 300 15.25 4.97 17.78
N GLU A 301 15.69 6.22 17.94
CA GLU A 301 17.10 6.53 18.22
C GLU A 301 17.52 6.04 19.61
N ALA A 302 16.69 6.26 20.63
CA ALA A 302 16.92 5.73 21.98
C ALA A 302 17.02 4.19 21.99
N LEU A 303 16.18 3.51 21.20
CA LEU A 303 16.24 2.06 21.00
C LEU A 303 17.56 1.60 20.37
N LYS A 304 18.24 2.39 19.53
CA LYS A 304 19.58 2.01 19.05
C LYS A 304 20.63 1.94 20.16
N HIS A 305 20.46 2.78 21.18
CA HIS A 305 21.42 2.91 22.29
C HIS A 305 21.06 2.08 23.52
N SER A 306 19.83 1.58 23.63
CA SER A 306 19.39 0.74 24.74
C SER A 306 20.25 -0.53 24.87
N PHE A 307 20.54 -0.93 26.11
CA PHE A 307 21.37 -2.09 26.42
C PHE A 307 20.88 -3.38 25.74
N LEU A 308 19.56 -3.55 25.64
CA LEU A 308 18.93 -4.76 25.09
C LEU A 308 19.11 -4.88 23.57
N THR A 309 19.13 -3.76 22.86
CA THR A 309 19.05 -3.70 21.39
C THR A 309 20.34 -3.20 20.73
N ARG A 310 21.23 -2.55 21.48
CA ARG A 310 22.54 -2.03 21.00
C ARG A 310 23.40 -3.07 20.29
N ARG A 311 23.38 -4.34 20.73
CA ARG A 311 24.14 -5.42 20.08
C ARG A 311 23.61 -5.76 18.68
N TYR A 312 22.28 -5.71 18.51
CA TYR A 312 21.64 -5.94 17.21
C TYR A 312 22.03 -4.85 16.22
N PHE A 313 21.85 -3.58 16.58
CA PHE A 313 22.18 -2.45 15.71
C PHE A 313 23.68 -2.39 15.35
N LYS A 314 24.58 -2.66 16.30
CA LYS A 314 26.02 -2.77 16.01
C LYS A 314 26.37 -3.92 15.06
N LYS A 315 25.59 -5.00 15.05
CA LYS A 315 25.79 -6.12 14.13
C LYS A 315 25.34 -5.71 12.72
N MET A 316 24.20 -5.04 12.60
CA MET A 316 23.73 -4.51 11.31
C MET A 316 24.69 -3.49 10.70
N GLU A 317 25.20 -2.53 11.49
CA GLU A 317 26.19 -1.54 11.01
C GLU A 317 27.46 -2.22 10.45
N LYS A 318 27.91 -3.30 11.10
CA LYS A 318 29.06 -4.09 10.62
C LYS A 318 28.77 -4.89 9.37
N GLU A 319 27.53 -5.34 9.17
CA GLU A 319 27.10 -6.05 7.96
C GLU A 319 26.93 -5.07 6.80
N GLN A 320 26.41 -3.86 7.04
CA GLN A 320 26.32 -2.80 6.03
C GLN A 320 27.69 -2.27 5.61
N ALA A 321 28.64 -2.08 6.54
CA ALA A 321 29.99 -1.61 6.22
C ALA A 321 30.88 -2.65 5.52
N ARG A 322 30.38 -3.88 5.32
CA ARG A 322 31.08 -4.98 4.64
C ARG A 322 30.62 -5.19 3.20
N ASN A 323 29.53 -4.54 2.79
CA ASN A 323 29.04 -4.48 1.42
C ASN A 323 29.46 -3.15 0.78
#